data_AF-A0A6P0J0P9-F1
#
_entry.id   AF-A0A6P0J0P9-F1
#
_cell.length_a   1.000
_cell.length_b   1.000
_cell.length_c   1.000
_cell.angle_alpha   90.00
_cell.angle_beta   90.00
_cell.angle_gamma   90.00
#
_symmetry.space_group_name_H-M   'P 1'
#
loop_
_entity.id
_entity.type
_entity.pdbx_description
1 polymer ?
#
loop_
_entity_poly.entity_id
_entity_poly.type
_entity_poly.pdbx_seq_one_letter_code
_entity_poly.pdbx_strand_id
1 'polypeptide(L)'
;MMDSIGRRLEQYTIKRPKEVLIVTAQIAGEQDQIAIFKGFSSSLMRPTSFDPDVAVLPPQAKIISIDRVAAPYNPQSPRYLQQ
;
A
#
# COMPACT_ATOMS: atom_id res chain seq x y z
N MET A 1 -11.89 -9.72 -15.26
CA MET A 1 -11.69 -9.52 -13.80
C MET A 1 -11.31 -8.08 -13.61
N MET A 2 -12.14 -7.26 -12.95
CA MET A 2 -11.71 -5.91 -12.56
C MET A 2 -10.54 -6.08 -11.58
N ASP A 3 -9.31 -5.85 -12.03
CA ASP A 3 -8.16 -5.83 -11.13
C ASP A 3 -8.41 -4.76 -10.07
N SER A 4 -8.47 -5.20 -8.81
CA SER A 4 -8.62 -4.29 -7.67
C SER A 4 -7.50 -3.25 -7.68
N ILE A 5 -7.77 -2.07 -7.16
CA ILE A 5 -6.77 -0.99 -7.14
C ILE A 5 -5.50 -1.40 -6.35
N GLY A 6 -5.65 -2.23 -5.31
CA GLY A 6 -4.52 -2.83 -4.58
C GLY A 6 -3.63 -3.67 -5.49
N ARG A 7 -4.22 -4.58 -6.26
CA ARG A 7 -3.50 -5.44 -7.22
C ARG A 7 -2.76 -4.63 -8.29
N ARG A 8 -3.33 -3.52 -8.76
CA ARG A 8 -2.65 -2.61 -9.70
C ARG A 8 -1.41 -1.95 -9.08
N LEU A 9 -1.49 -1.56 -7.80
CA LEU A 9 -0.38 -0.94 -7.07
C LEU A 9 0.71 -1.98 -6.72
N GLU A 10 0.34 -3.20 -6.38
CA GLU A 10 1.26 -4.32 -6.20
C GLU A 10 2.06 -4.57 -7.48
N GLN A 11 1.38 -4.70 -8.64
CA GLN A 11 2.02 -4.88 -9.94
C GLN A 11 2.93 -3.70 -10.32
N TYR A 12 2.57 -2.48 -9.94
CA TYR A 12 3.44 -1.31 -10.11
C TYR A 12 4.76 -1.48 -9.34
N THR A 13 4.71 -1.90 -8.08
CA THR A 13 5.91 -2.03 -7.22
C THR A 13 6.80 -3.20 -7.62
N ILE A 14 6.23 -4.26 -8.22
CA ILE A 14 7.02 -5.35 -8.83
C ILE A 14 7.93 -4.80 -9.94
N LYS A 15 7.41 -3.90 -10.78
CA LYS A 15 8.19 -3.26 -11.86
C LYS A 15 9.17 -2.20 -11.36
N ARG A 16 8.96 -1.68 -10.14
CA ARG A 16 9.78 -0.62 -9.52
C ARG A 16 10.27 -1.06 -8.13
N PRO A 17 11.21 -2.02 -8.05
CA PRO A 17 11.66 -2.59 -6.78
C PRO A 17 12.48 -1.63 -5.89
N LYS A 18 12.74 -0.40 -6.36
CA LYS A 18 13.41 0.67 -5.62
C LYS A 18 12.42 1.65 -4.96
N GLU A 19 11.12 1.41 -5.12
CA GLU A 19 10.05 2.27 -4.62
C GLU A 19 9.11 1.46 -3.72
N VAL A 20 8.62 2.13 -2.69
CA VAL A 20 7.61 1.67 -1.75
C VAL A 20 6.46 2.66 -1.88
N LEU A 21 5.24 2.17 -2.07
CA LEU A 21 4.06 3.02 -2.10
C LEU A 21 3.47 3.04 -0.70
N ILE A 22 3.26 4.23 -0.14
CA ILE A 22 2.48 4.40 1.08
C ILE A 22 1.12 4.93 0.64
N VAL A 23 0.11 4.07 0.75
CA VAL A 23 -1.25 4.35 0.32
C VAL A 23 -2.06 4.69 1.56
N THR A 24 -2.49 5.94 1.68
CA THR A 24 -3.45 6.32 2.70
C THR A 24 -4.84 6.07 2.13
N ALA A 25 -5.59 5.16 2.75
CA ALA A 25 -6.94 4.81 2.32
C ALA A 25 -7.92 4.83 3.49
N GLN A 26 -9.18 5.12 3.20
CA GLN A 26 -10.27 4.97 4.16
C GLN A 26 -10.97 3.64 3.92
N ILE A 27 -10.97 2.77 4.93
CA ILE A 27 -11.60 1.46 4.92
C ILE A 27 -12.66 1.43 6.02
N ALA A 28 -13.92 1.19 5.65
CA ALA A 28 -15.05 1.14 6.58
C ALA A 28 -15.18 2.40 7.49
N GLY A 29 -14.81 3.57 6.97
CA GLY A 29 -14.89 4.85 7.70
C GLY A 29 -13.63 5.21 8.47
N GLU A 30 -12.69 4.29 8.65
CA GLU A 30 -11.43 4.53 9.36
C GLU A 30 -10.27 4.71 8.37
N GLN A 31 -9.33 5.59 8.69
CA GLN A 31 -8.12 5.76 7.88
C GLN A 31 -7.11 4.66 8.22
N ASP A 32 -6.46 4.15 7.18
CA ASP A 32 -5.36 3.20 7.27
C ASP A 32 -4.26 3.59 6.29
N GLN A 33 -3.03 3.27 6.65
CA GLN A 33 -1.85 3.45 5.81
C GLN A 33 -1.31 2.10 5.40
N ILE A 34 -1.23 1.87 4.10
CA ILE A 34 -0.84 0.58 3.53
C ILE A 34 0.46 0.76 2.78
N ALA A 35 1.51 0.08 3.25
CA ALA A 35 2.78 0.00 2.56
C ALA A 35 2.73 -1.11 1.52
N ILE A 36 3.00 -0.76 0.25
CA ILE A 36 3.07 -1.71 -0.86
C ILE A 36 4.50 -1.75 -1.39
N PHE A 37 5.09 -2.94 -1.41
CA PHE A 37 6.45 -3.17 -1.85
C PHE A 37 6.62 -4.54 -2.51
N LYS A 38 7.24 -4.57 -3.70
CA LYS A 38 7.53 -5.79 -4.46
C LYS A 38 6.34 -6.75 -4.60
N GLY A 39 5.13 -6.21 -4.77
CA GLY A 39 3.92 -7.02 -4.94
C GLY A 39 3.24 -7.47 -3.65
N PHE A 40 3.73 -7.03 -2.50
CA PHE A 40 3.10 -7.29 -1.21
C PHE A 40 2.54 -5.99 -0.64
N SER A 41 1.35 -6.05 -0.06
CA SER A 41 0.73 -4.95 0.68
C SER A 41 0.65 -5.28 2.16
N SER A 42 0.93 -4.31 3.04
CA SER A 42 0.81 -4.46 4.48
C SER A 42 0.26 -3.18 5.12
N SER A 43 -0.72 -3.32 6.02
CA SER A 43 -1.22 -2.22 6.84
C SER A 43 -0.18 -1.84 7.88
N LEU A 44 0.06 -0.54 8.05
CA LEU A 44 0.95 0.03 9.05
C LEU A 44 0.22 0.39 10.35
N MET A 45 -1.10 0.53 10.32
CA MET A 45 -1.90 0.92 11.49
C MET A 45 -2.64 -0.26 12.12
N ARG A 46 -2.90 -1.33 11.37
CA ARG A 46 -3.63 -2.51 11.85
C ARG A 46 -2.80 -3.78 11.72
N PRO A 47 -3.05 -4.78 12.58
CA PRO A 47 -2.63 -6.13 12.30
C PRO A 47 -3.19 -6.54 10.93
N THR A 48 -2.31 -6.87 9.98
CA THR A 48 -2.72 -7.50 8.73
C THR A 48 -3.31 -8.87 9.04
N SER A 49 -4.43 -9.21 8.37
CA SER A 49 -4.92 -10.59 8.36
C SER A 49 -3.77 -11.51 7.94
N PHE A 50 -3.58 -12.61 8.67
CA PHE A 50 -2.55 -13.60 8.35
C PHE A 50 -2.89 -14.38 7.07
N ASP A 51 -4.14 -14.27 6.61
CA ASP A 51 -4.63 -14.87 5.38
C ASP A 51 -4.15 -14.05 4.15
N PRO A 52 -3.27 -14.60 3.31
CA PRO A 52 -2.74 -13.92 2.13
C PRO A 52 -3.79 -13.69 1.03
N ASP A 53 -4.94 -14.36 1.08
CA ASP A 53 -6.03 -14.15 0.11
C ASP A 53 -6.91 -12.94 0.48
N VAL A 54 -6.77 -12.40 1.71
CA VAL A 54 -7.48 -11.20 2.13
C VAL A 54 -6.71 -9.97 1.67
N ALA A 55 -7.19 -9.36 0.59
CA ALA A 55 -6.65 -8.11 0.08
C ALA A 55 -6.69 -7.01 1.17
N VAL A 56 -5.51 -6.48 1.54
CA VAL A 56 -5.37 -5.41 2.53
C VAL A 56 -6.11 -4.15 2.09
N LEU A 57 -6.17 -3.91 0.79
CA LEU A 57 -6.91 -2.82 0.19
C LEU A 57 -8.18 -3.34 -0.51
N PRO A 58 -9.34 -3.35 0.18
CA PRO A 58 -10.57 -3.84 -0.41
C PRO A 58 -11.08 -2.93 -1.54
N PRO A 59 -11.93 -3.43 -2.47
CA PRO A 59 -12.46 -2.64 -3.58
C PRO A 59 -13.21 -1.37 -3.16
N GLN A 60 -13.86 -1.42 -1.99
CA GLN A 60 -14.57 -0.31 -1.37
C GLN A 60 -13.65 0.69 -0.63
N ALA A 61 -12.35 0.44 -0.56
CA ALA A 61 -11.41 1.37 0.07
C ALA A 61 -11.32 2.67 -0.74
N LYS A 62 -11.48 3.81 -0.08
CA LYS A 62 -11.30 5.11 -0.71
C LYS A 62 -9.86 5.54 -0.58
N ILE A 63 -9.13 5.61 -1.69
CA ILE A 63 -7.78 6.17 -1.69
C ILE A 63 -7.84 7.67 -1.39
N ILE A 64 -7.10 8.09 -0.38
CA ILE A 64 -6.94 9.49 0.02
C ILE A 64 -5.66 10.05 -0.62
N SER A 65 -4.55 9.35 -0.46
CA SER A 65 -3.25 9.73 -1.04
C SER A 65 -2.41 8.50 -1.36
N ILE A 66 -1.44 8.68 -2.27
CA ILE A 66 -0.44 7.68 -2.59
C ILE A 66 0.91 8.38 -2.61
N ASP A 67 1.68 8.19 -1.54
CA ASP A 67 3.04 8.69 -1.46
C ASP A 67 4.00 7.66 -2.05
N ARG A 68 4.99 8.12 -2.81
CA ARG A 68 6.08 7.27 -3.30
C ARG A 68 7.28 7.50 -2.41
N VAL A 69 7.80 6.42 -1.82
CA VAL A 69 8.95 6.43 -0.93
C VAL A 69 10.06 5.57 -1.52
N ALA A 70 11.31 5.95 -1.33
CA ALA A 70 12.43 5.16 -1.80
C ALA A 70 12.70 3.95 -0.90
N ALA A 71 13.06 2.82 -1.49
CA ALA A 71 13.55 1.66 -0.77
C ALA A 71 15.06 1.81 -0.43
N PRO A 72 15.54 1.25 0.69
CA PRO A 72 14.77 0.58 1.74
C PRO A 72 13.87 1.57 2.52
N TYR A 73 12.66 1.13 2.86
CA TYR A 73 11.74 1.94 3.66
C TYR A 73 12.27 2.07 5.09
N ASN A 74 12.39 3.30 5.58
CA ASN A 74 12.70 3.60 6.97
C ASN A 74 11.50 4.32 7.60
N PRO A 75 10.75 3.70 8.52
CA PRO A 75 9.60 4.35 9.15
C PRO A 75 9.96 5.54 10.03
N GLN A 76 11.20 5.62 10.53
CA GLN A 76 11.68 6.77 11.33
C GLN A 76 12.13 7.94 10.46
N SER A 77 12.48 7.68 9.20
CA SER A 77 12.93 8.70 8.25
C SER A 77 12.59 8.29 6.81
N PRO A 78 11.31 8.28 6.44
CA PRO A 78 10.89 7.90 5.10
C PRO A 78 11.41 8.88 4.05
N ARG A 79 12.05 8.36 3.01
CA ARG A 79 12.57 9.18 1.90
C ARG A 79 11.53 9.33 0.81
N TYR A 80 10.67 10.34 0.93
CA TYR A 80 9.65 10.64 -0.07
C TYR A 80 10.27 11.04 -1.41
N LEU A 81 9.86 10.35 -2.47
CA LEU A 81 10.14 10.65 -3.87
C LEU A 81 9.03 11.51 -4.48
N GLN A 82 7.79 11.37 -3.99
CA GLN A 82 6.62 12.12 -4.44
C GLN A 82 5.52 12.07 -3.35
N GLN A 83 4.80 13.18 -3.17
CA GLN A 83 3.62 13.35 -2.30
C GLN A 83 2.45 13.91 -3.12
#